data_AF-A0AAD8Y6R7-F1
#
_entry.id   AF-A0AAD8Y6R7-F1
#
_cell.length_a   1.000
_cell.length_b   1.000
_cell.length_c   1.000
_cell.angle_alpha   90.00
_cell.angle_beta   90.00
_cell.angle_gamma   90.00
#
_symmetry.space_group_name_H-M   'P 1'
#
loop_
_entity.id
_entity.type
_entity.pdbx_description
1 polymer ?
#
loop_
_entity_poly.entity_id
_entity_poly.type
_entity_poly.pdbx_seq_one_letter_code
_entity_poly.pdbx_strand_id
1 'polypeptide(L)'
;MTTFCQEGNSFLKFVEAAKKVGQKVTLNMRDGYDHSYYFIASFIGDHIAFHAKRLRSKYAEILALESSSSLDFSVTTGKTITCQAMVARAPKQPLTLETITVDVPQKGEVRVKVMANALCHTDVYTLDGHDPEGLFPSILGHEAGCIVESVGEGVTSVKPGDHVIPCYTPQCAAPACIFCQSPKTNLCPVIRGTQGKGLMPDGTSRFKDKDGNPIYHFMGCSTMAEYTVLAEISCAKISKELPLQKACLFGCGVSTGLGAVWNTCKVEPNSSVAVFGLGAVGLAVIQGAKMAGAGRIIAVDINPDKFPAAAGLGATDCVDSSKLDKPVQNHIVDMTQWGVDYTFDCTGNTNVMRSALECAHRGWGTSCVIGVAASGHEISTRPFQLVTGRTWKGTAFGGFKSRRDVPLLVQRCVDGSLEVDHFITHTFDGVDKTNDAIETLHGGNCLRAVVRY
;
A
#
# COMPACT_ATOMS: atom_id res chain seq x y z
N MET A 1 -17.54 52.24 -33.76
CA MET A 1 -17.63 53.26 -32.68
C MET A 1 -18.56 52.65 -31.65
N THR A 2 -18.15 52.24 -30.46
CA THR A 2 -17.29 52.96 -29.49
C THR A 2 -16.74 51.97 -28.45
N THR A 3 -15.49 52.20 -28.01
CA THR A 3 -14.89 51.77 -26.71
C THR A 3 -14.80 50.29 -26.37
N PHE A 4 -13.71 49.62 -26.78
CA PHE A 4 -12.98 48.60 -25.98
C PHE A 4 -11.51 48.42 -26.45
N CYS A 5 -10.89 49.47 -27.01
CA CYS A 5 -9.53 49.42 -27.56
C CYS A 5 -8.55 50.31 -26.78
N GLN A 6 -8.55 50.25 -25.44
CA GLN A 6 -7.64 51.03 -24.59
C GLN A 6 -7.00 50.28 -23.41
N GLU A 7 -7.01 48.95 -23.38
CA GLU A 7 -6.30 48.18 -22.33
C GLU A 7 -5.13 47.32 -22.85
N GLY A 8 -4.38 47.82 -23.83
CA GLY A 8 -3.09 47.22 -24.22
C GLY A 8 -1.98 47.30 -23.15
N ASN A 9 -2.31 47.69 -21.91
CA ASN A 9 -1.34 48.12 -20.90
C ASN A 9 -1.47 47.40 -19.54
N SER A 10 -2.39 46.45 -19.37
CA SER A 10 -2.56 45.67 -18.14
C SER A 10 -1.60 44.47 -18.07
N PHE A 11 -1.35 43.81 -19.20
CA PHE A 11 -0.46 42.65 -19.30
C PHE A 11 1.02 42.97 -19.06
N LEU A 12 1.49 44.11 -19.57
CA LEU A 12 2.86 44.59 -19.32
C LEU A 12 3.10 44.90 -17.84
N LYS A 13 2.10 45.50 -17.17
CA LYS A 13 2.14 45.78 -15.73
C LYS A 13 2.21 44.51 -14.88
N PHE A 14 1.53 43.43 -15.30
CA PHE A 14 1.59 42.14 -14.60
C PHE A 14 2.98 41.50 -14.70
N VAL A 15 3.60 41.49 -15.88
CA VAL A 15 4.96 40.96 -16.07
C VAL A 15 5.98 41.77 -15.26
N GLU A 16 5.81 43.09 -15.19
CA GLU A 16 6.63 43.95 -14.33
C GLU A 16 6.44 43.66 -12.83
N ALA A 17 5.21 43.43 -12.38
CA ALA A 17 4.93 43.05 -11.00
C ALA A 17 5.52 41.69 -10.64
N ALA A 18 5.40 40.69 -11.53
CA ALA A 18 5.97 39.36 -11.34
C ALA A 18 7.50 39.40 -11.23
N LYS A 19 8.17 40.22 -12.05
CA LYS A 19 9.62 40.46 -11.94
C LYS A 19 10.03 41.05 -10.60
N LYS A 20 9.23 41.96 -10.03
CA LYS A 20 9.53 42.59 -8.72
C LYS A 20 9.49 41.61 -7.56
N VAL A 21 8.75 40.49 -7.68
CA VAL A 21 8.67 39.43 -6.66
C VAL A 21 9.51 38.20 -7.02
N GLY A 22 10.41 38.30 -8.00
CA GLY A 22 11.34 37.23 -8.37
C GLY A 22 10.69 36.08 -9.16
N GLN A 23 9.46 36.24 -9.64
CA GLN A 23 8.79 35.24 -10.48
C GLN A 23 9.05 35.50 -11.96
N LYS A 24 9.52 34.47 -12.67
CA LYS A 24 9.75 34.52 -14.12
C LYS A 24 8.48 34.07 -14.85
N VAL A 25 7.80 35.01 -15.48
CA VAL A 25 6.60 34.74 -16.30
C VAL A 25 6.95 34.99 -17.78
N THR A 26 6.65 34.01 -18.63
CA THR A 26 6.81 34.11 -20.09
C THR A 26 5.43 34.13 -20.73
N LEU A 27 5.09 35.20 -21.46
CA LEU A 27 3.83 35.31 -22.20
C LEU A 27 4.05 34.86 -23.65
N ASN A 28 3.34 33.81 -24.08
CA ASN A 28 3.28 33.39 -25.48
C ASN A 28 1.95 33.83 -26.09
N MET A 29 1.93 35.03 -26.66
CA MET A 29 0.73 35.59 -27.29
C MET A 29 0.68 35.20 -28.77
N ARG A 30 -0.52 34.91 -29.27
CA ARG A 30 -0.80 34.79 -30.71
C ARG A 30 -1.69 35.95 -31.15
N ASP A 31 -1.32 36.59 -32.27
CA ASP A 31 -2.12 37.66 -32.85
C ASP A 31 -3.52 37.18 -33.23
N GLY A 32 -4.54 37.97 -32.89
CA GLY A 32 -5.94 37.69 -33.21
C GLY A 32 -6.71 36.80 -32.22
N TYR A 33 -6.11 36.38 -31.10
CA TYR A 33 -6.77 35.59 -30.07
C TYR A 33 -7.07 36.40 -28.79
N ASP A 34 -8.23 36.18 -28.17
CA ASP A 34 -8.55 36.69 -26.83
C ASP A 34 -7.95 35.75 -25.78
N HIS A 35 -6.89 36.23 -25.11
CA HIS A 35 -6.11 35.47 -24.13
C HIS A 35 -6.59 35.68 -22.69
N SER A 36 -7.64 36.46 -22.45
CA SER A 36 -8.16 36.77 -21.11
C SER A 36 -8.58 35.50 -20.34
N TYR A 37 -9.17 34.52 -21.04
CA TYR A 37 -9.63 33.25 -20.45
C TYR A 37 -8.48 32.31 -20.05
N TYR A 38 -7.40 32.25 -20.84
CA TYR A 38 -6.29 31.31 -20.60
C TYR A 38 -5.49 31.70 -19.36
N PHE A 39 -5.33 33.01 -19.13
CA PHE A 39 -4.60 33.54 -17.98
C PHE A 39 -5.37 33.36 -16.66
N ILE A 40 -6.70 33.53 -16.71
CA ILE A 40 -7.57 33.31 -15.54
C ILE A 40 -7.51 31.83 -15.13
N ALA A 41 -7.55 30.90 -16.08
CA ALA A 41 -7.52 29.47 -15.77
C ALA A 41 -6.19 29.01 -15.15
N SER A 42 -5.04 29.44 -15.70
CA SER A 42 -3.72 29.08 -15.15
C SER A 42 -3.46 29.73 -13.79
N PHE A 43 -3.80 31.02 -13.64
CA PHE A 43 -3.64 31.74 -12.38
C PHE A 43 -4.52 31.13 -11.28
N ILE A 44 -5.78 30.79 -11.58
CA ILE A 44 -6.66 30.11 -10.63
C ILE A 44 -6.10 28.72 -10.26
N GLY A 45 -5.60 27.95 -11.23
CA GLY A 45 -4.97 26.65 -10.97
C GLY A 45 -3.76 26.75 -10.03
N ASP A 46 -2.83 27.65 -10.33
CA ASP A 46 -1.64 27.89 -9.51
C ASP A 46 -1.98 28.46 -8.14
N HIS A 47 -2.99 29.33 -8.05
CA HIS A 47 -3.47 29.92 -6.80
C HIS A 47 -4.16 28.87 -5.92
N ILE A 48 -5.02 28.02 -6.49
CA ILE A 48 -5.62 26.88 -5.78
C ILE A 48 -4.52 25.94 -5.29
N ALA A 49 -3.54 25.61 -6.13
CA ALA A 49 -2.42 24.74 -5.73
C ALA A 49 -1.59 25.37 -4.59
N PHE A 50 -1.30 26.66 -4.67
CA PHE A 50 -0.58 27.42 -3.63
C PHE A 50 -1.35 27.42 -2.29
N HIS A 51 -2.64 27.74 -2.32
CA HIS A 51 -3.46 27.76 -1.11
C HIS A 51 -3.74 26.36 -0.57
N ALA A 52 -3.95 25.36 -1.42
CA ALA A 52 -4.09 23.96 -1.01
C ALA A 52 -2.82 23.47 -0.33
N LYS A 53 -1.63 23.77 -0.87
CA LYS A 53 -0.35 23.45 -0.21
C LYS A 53 -0.22 24.11 1.16
N ARG A 54 -0.61 25.39 1.27
CA ARG A 54 -0.53 26.15 2.53
C ARG A 54 -1.57 25.69 3.56
N LEU A 55 -2.76 25.29 3.12
CA LEU A 55 -3.79 24.70 3.98
C LEU A 55 -3.41 23.30 4.45
N ARG A 56 -2.82 22.46 3.58
CA ARG A 56 -2.26 21.15 3.97
C ARG A 56 -1.16 21.31 5.01
N SER A 57 -0.24 22.28 4.81
CA SER A 57 0.81 22.59 5.77
C SER A 57 0.24 23.06 7.12
N LYS A 58 -0.76 23.95 7.14
CA LYS A 58 -1.43 24.36 8.38
C LYS A 58 -2.23 23.24 9.04
N TYR A 59 -2.87 22.38 8.26
CA TYR A 59 -3.59 21.21 8.78
C TYR A 59 -2.62 20.19 9.37
N ALA A 60 -1.46 19.98 8.74
CA ALA A 60 -0.38 19.18 9.30
C ALA A 60 0.20 19.80 10.59
N GLU A 61 0.34 21.13 10.67
CA GLU A 61 0.71 21.83 11.91
C GLU A 61 -0.35 21.65 13.02
N ILE A 62 -1.64 21.70 12.68
CA ILE A 62 -2.74 21.48 13.63
C ILE A 62 -2.77 20.02 14.11
N LEU A 63 -2.61 19.04 13.20
CA LEU A 63 -2.47 17.63 13.57
C LEU A 63 -1.20 17.38 14.41
N ALA A 64 -0.10 18.06 14.10
CA ALA A 64 1.13 18.00 14.89
C ALA A 64 0.92 18.56 16.30
N LEU A 65 0.16 19.66 16.44
CA LEU A 65 -0.25 20.25 17.71
C LEU A 65 -1.21 19.33 18.49
N GLU A 66 -2.14 18.64 17.84
CA GLU A 66 -3.02 17.64 18.49
C GLU A 66 -2.24 16.38 18.92
N SER A 67 -1.18 16.03 18.20
CA SER A 67 -0.24 14.95 18.55
C SER A 67 0.85 15.35 19.55
N SER A 68 0.86 16.61 20.02
CA SER A 68 1.99 17.18 20.77
C SER A 68 2.07 16.81 22.25
N SER A 69 1.24 15.88 22.74
CA SER A 69 1.69 15.05 23.87
C SER A 69 2.76 14.11 23.34
N SER A 70 4.00 14.61 23.25
CA SER A 70 5.15 13.77 22.92
C SER A 70 5.13 12.57 23.87
N LEU A 71 4.84 11.39 23.33
CA LEU A 71 4.81 10.16 24.11
C LEU A 71 6.18 10.01 24.79
N ASP A 72 6.19 10.10 26.12
CA ASP A 72 7.40 9.89 26.90
C ASP A 72 7.56 8.38 27.17
N PHE A 73 8.49 7.77 26.45
CA PHE A 73 8.82 6.35 26.58
C PHE A 73 9.91 6.05 27.62
N SER A 74 10.40 7.07 28.35
CA SER A 74 11.45 6.89 29.35
C SER A 74 11.04 5.92 30.47
N VAL A 75 9.75 5.87 30.79
CA VAL A 75 9.19 5.01 31.84
C VAL A 75 9.16 3.52 31.47
N THR A 76 9.04 3.20 30.17
CA THR A 76 8.93 1.83 29.63
C THR A 76 10.23 1.27 29.06
N THR A 77 11.20 2.15 28.74
CA THR A 77 12.50 1.75 28.19
C THR A 77 13.22 0.76 29.11
N GLY A 78 13.67 -0.37 28.54
CA GLY A 78 14.39 -1.41 29.27
C GLY A 78 13.52 -2.26 30.21
N LYS A 79 12.19 -2.13 30.15
CA LYS A 79 11.22 -2.91 30.94
C LYS A 79 10.26 -3.65 30.03
N THR A 80 9.70 -4.75 30.51
CA THR A 80 8.53 -5.38 29.86
C THR A 80 7.34 -4.42 29.88
N ILE A 81 6.47 -4.52 28.87
CA ILE A 81 5.22 -3.75 28.80
C ILE A 81 4.06 -4.71 28.94
N THR A 82 3.09 -4.35 29.77
CA THR A 82 1.77 -5.00 29.78
C THR A 82 0.81 -4.15 28.96
N CYS A 83 0.19 -4.73 27.93
CA CYS A 83 -0.71 -4.01 27.03
C CYS A 83 -1.84 -4.92 26.51
N GLN A 84 -2.81 -4.33 25.82
CA GLN A 84 -3.88 -5.07 25.16
C GLN A 84 -3.46 -5.55 23.77
N ALA A 85 -3.94 -6.74 23.40
CA ALA A 85 -3.79 -7.32 22.08
C ALA A 85 -5.01 -8.17 21.72
N MET A 86 -5.25 -8.32 20.41
CA MET A 86 -6.23 -9.26 19.89
C MET A 86 -5.52 -10.54 19.48
N VAL A 87 -5.73 -11.60 20.25
CA VAL A 87 -5.02 -12.88 20.12
C VAL A 87 -5.88 -13.87 19.33
N ALA A 88 -5.31 -14.45 18.29
CA ALA A 88 -5.89 -15.58 17.59
C ALA A 88 -5.52 -16.86 18.36
N ARG A 89 -6.45 -17.42 19.14
CA ARG A 89 -6.18 -18.61 19.96
C ARG A 89 -6.25 -19.93 19.19
N ALA A 90 -7.08 -20.00 18.17
CA ALA A 90 -7.27 -21.16 17.30
C ALA A 90 -7.83 -20.70 15.93
N PRO A 91 -7.66 -21.50 14.86
CA PRO A 91 -8.24 -21.17 13.58
C PRO A 91 -9.77 -21.17 13.64
N LYS A 92 -10.40 -20.33 12.80
CA LYS A 92 -11.85 -20.17 12.64
C LYS A 92 -12.58 -19.75 13.92
N GLN A 93 -11.88 -19.08 14.82
CA GLN A 93 -12.45 -18.47 16.02
C GLN A 93 -12.26 -16.95 15.98
N PRO A 94 -13.17 -16.16 16.55
CA PRO A 94 -12.94 -14.73 16.75
C PRO A 94 -11.66 -14.48 17.56
N LEU A 95 -11.04 -13.32 17.35
CA LEU A 95 -9.90 -12.91 18.16
C LEU A 95 -10.36 -12.62 19.60
N THR A 96 -9.53 -12.96 20.59
CA THR A 96 -9.78 -12.63 22.00
C THR A 96 -9.00 -11.38 22.40
N LEU A 97 -9.68 -10.41 23.01
CA LEU A 97 -9.01 -9.26 23.65
C LEU A 97 -8.32 -9.75 24.92
N GLU A 98 -7.00 -9.60 24.97
CA GLU A 98 -6.19 -10.09 26.07
C GLU A 98 -5.14 -9.08 26.51
N THR A 99 -4.90 -9.08 27.82
CA THR A 99 -3.75 -8.42 28.41
C THR A 99 -2.54 -9.33 28.28
N ILE A 100 -1.53 -8.89 27.51
CA ILE A 100 -0.31 -9.63 27.24
C ILE A 100 0.91 -8.92 27.83
N THR A 101 2.01 -9.64 27.96
CA THR A 101 3.33 -9.07 28.22
C THR A 101 4.15 -9.03 26.94
N VAL A 102 4.69 -7.85 26.62
CA VAL A 102 5.63 -7.61 25.53
C VAL A 102 7.03 -7.42 26.12
N ASP A 103 7.94 -8.32 25.76
CA ASP A 103 9.32 -8.31 26.22
C ASP A 103 10.10 -7.09 25.70
N VAL A 104 11.28 -6.83 26.30
CA VAL A 104 12.21 -5.80 25.82
C VAL A 104 12.79 -6.20 24.46
N PRO A 105 13.05 -5.24 23.54
CA PRO A 105 13.71 -5.57 22.28
C PRO A 105 15.16 -6.02 22.53
N GLN A 106 15.54 -7.15 21.94
CA GLN A 106 16.90 -7.66 21.98
C GLN A 106 17.78 -7.07 20.87
N LYS A 107 18.99 -7.58 20.70
CA LYS A 107 19.94 -7.14 19.68
C LYS A 107 19.31 -7.13 18.28
N GLY A 108 19.39 -5.99 17.60
CA GLY A 108 18.83 -5.80 16.26
C GLY A 108 17.30 -5.73 16.21
N GLU A 109 16.64 -5.56 17.34
CA GLU A 109 15.17 -5.47 17.44
C GLU A 109 14.69 -4.09 17.86
N VAL A 110 13.46 -3.78 17.49
CA VAL A 110 12.82 -2.48 17.72
C VAL A 110 11.45 -2.74 18.31
N ARG A 111 11.16 -2.17 19.49
CA ARG A 111 9.81 -2.18 20.05
C ARG A 111 9.09 -0.90 19.64
N VAL A 112 7.87 -1.03 19.16
CA VAL A 112 7.08 0.07 18.61
C VAL A 112 5.71 0.11 19.28
N LYS A 113 5.18 1.32 19.50
CA LYS A 113 3.76 1.54 19.79
C LYS A 113 3.01 1.57 18.46
N VAL A 114 2.02 0.70 18.31
CA VAL A 114 1.11 0.72 17.16
C VAL A 114 0.13 1.86 17.35
N MET A 115 -0.04 2.70 16.34
CA MET A 115 -0.99 3.83 16.36
C MET A 115 -2.20 3.57 15.46
N ALA A 116 -1.98 2.81 14.38
CA ALA A 116 -3.04 2.37 13.50
C ALA A 116 -2.67 1.05 12.81
N ASN A 117 -3.64 0.16 12.65
CA ASN A 117 -3.52 -1.09 11.93
C ASN A 117 -4.65 -1.22 10.91
N ALA A 118 -4.30 -1.39 9.64
CA ALA A 118 -5.26 -1.72 8.59
C ALA A 118 -5.45 -3.24 8.49
N LEU A 119 -6.68 -3.67 8.19
CA LEU A 119 -7.02 -5.08 8.04
C LEU A 119 -6.86 -5.52 6.59
N CYS A 120 -6.27 -6.70 6.40
CA CYS A 120 -6.07 -7.30 5.09
C CYS A 120 -6.62 -8.74 5.06
N HIS A 121 -6.98 -9.21 3.87
CA HIS A 121 -7.45 -10.58 3.68
C HIS A 121 -6.39 -11.62 4.05
N THR A 122 -5.10 -11.26 4.03
CA THR A 122 -4.03 -12.15 4.50
C THR A 122 -4.16 -12.50 5.99
N ASP A 123 -4.57 -11.54 6.83
CA ASP A 123 -4.78 -11.81 8.26
C ASP A 123 -5.96 -12.77 8.45
N VAL A 124 -7.07 -12.53 7.74
CA VAL A 124 -8.26 -13.39 7.74
C VAL A 124 -7.96 -14.79 7.21
N TYR A 125 -7.18 -14.89 6.13
CA TYR A 125 -6.81 -16.16 5.52
C TYR A 125 -6.04 -17.08 6.51
N THR A 126 -5.13 -16.50 7.29
CA THR A 126 -4.47 -17.21 8.39
C THR A 126 -5.45 -17.52 9.51
N LEU A 127 -6.28 -16.57 9.93
CA LEU A 127 -7.29 -16.77 10.99
C LEU A 127 -8.27 -17.91 10.64
N ASP A 128 -8.67 -18.04 9.38
CA ASP A 128 -9.56 -19.09 8.89
C ASP A 128 -8.89 -20.46 8.77
N GLY A 129 -7.58 -20.54 9.02
CA GLY A 129 -6.80 -21.77 9.00
C GLY A 129 -6.48 -22.28 7.60
N HIS A 130 -6.52 -21.41 6.59
CA HIS A 130 -6.13 -21.74 5.22
C HIS A 130 -4.62 -21.59 4.97
N ASP A 131 -3.93 -20.84 5.83
CA ASP A 131 -2.48 -20.65 5.78
C ASP A 131 -1.71 -21.89 6.28
N PRO A 132 -0.90 -22.56 5.43
CA PRO A 132 -0.09 -23.69 5.86
C PRO A 132 1.04 -23.30 6.83
N GLU A 133 1.39 -22.01 6.92
CA GLU A 133 2.35 -21.48 7.91
C GLU A 133 1.63 -20.90 9.15
N GLY A 134 0.30 -20.98 9.22
CA GLY A 134 -0.50 -20.46 10.32
C GLY A 134 -0.17 -21.14 11.65
N LEU A 135 0.21 -20.36 12.65
CA LEU A 135 0.51 -20.82 14.01
C LEU A 135 -0.43 -20.16 15.01
N PHE A 136 -0.83 -20.93 16.02
CA PHE A 136 -1.73 -20.49 17.08
C PHE A 136 -1.20 -20.97 18.45
N PRO A 137 -1.32 -20.17 19.53
CA PRO A 137 -1.87 -18.82 19.54
C PRO A 137 -0.92 -17.81 18.89
N SER A 138 -1.46 -16.81 18.19
CA SER A 138 -0.65 -15.75 17.55
C SER A 138 -1.32 -14.38 17.63
N ILE A 139 -0.51 -13.32 17.47
CA ILE A 139 -1.01 -11.95 17.25
C ILE A 139 -0.83 -11.65 15.76
N LEU A 140 -1.94 -11.50 15.04
CA LEU A 140 -1.95 -11.21 13.60
C LEU A 140 -1.66 -9.71 13.32
N GLY A 141 -1.86 -9.27 12.08
CA GLY A 141 -1.66 -7.90 11.64
C GLY A 141 -0.28 -7.65 11.06
N HIS A 142 -0.27 -6.97 9.91
CA HIS A 142 0.97 -6.64 9.19
C HIS A 142 0.92 -5.30 8.42
N GLU A 143 -0.18 -4.55 8.49
CA GLU A 143 -0.33 -3.23 7.85
C GLU A 143 -0.47 -2.15 8.94
N ALA A 144 0.63 -1.59 9.45
CA ALA A 144 0.55 -0.63 10.55
C ALA A 144 1.41 0.61 10.39
N GLY A 145 0.98 1.68 11.06
CA GLY A 145 1.76 2.89 11.30
C GLY A 145 2.10 2.97 12.78
N CYS A 146 3.40 3.04 13.08
CA CYS A 146 3.89 2.92 14.44
C CYS A 146 4.86 4.05 14.81
N ILE A 147 5.06 4.23 16.12
CA ILE A 147 6.10 5.10 16.68
C ILE A 147 7.09 4.21 17.44
N VAL A 148 8.38 4.40 17.21
CA VAL A 148 9.41 3.65 17.93
C VAL A 148 9.38 4.02 19.41
N GLU A 149 9.23 3.01 20.27
CA GLU A 149 9.25 3.17 21.74
C GLU A 149 10.68 3.00 22.26
N SER A 150 11.31 1.86 21.94
CA SER A 150 12.70 1.56 22.33
C SER A 150 13.39 0.69 21.27
N VAL A 151 14.72 0.67 21.34
CA VAL A 151 15.59 -0.09 20.43
C VAL A 151 16.54 -0.97 21.23
N GLY A 152 16.81 -2.17 20.73
CA GLY A 152 17.80 -3.06 21.34
C GLY A 152 19.22 -2.80 20.86
N GLU A 153 20.17 -3.60 21.36
CA GLU A 153 21.59 -3.46 21.05
C GLU A 153 21.85 -3.46 19.53
N GLY A 154 22.72 -2.57 19.05
CA GLY A 154 23.21 -2.56 17.66
C GLY A 154 22.24 -1.96 16.64
N VAL A 155 21.02 -1.59 17.03
CA VAL A 155 20.11 -0.84 16.17
C VAL A 155 20.64 0.57 15.93
N THR A 156 20.69 0.98 14.67
CA THR A 156 21.26 2.29 14.26
C THR A 156 20.39 3.05 13.27
N SER A 157 19.46 2.37 12.60
CA SER A 157 18.66 2.98 11.53
C SER A 157 17.41 3.72 12.02
N VAL A 158 16.98 3.47 13.24
CA VAL A 158 15.84 4.12 13.90
C VAL A 158 16.17 4.41 15.36
N LYS A 159 15.43 5.34 15.97
CA LYS A 159 15.54 5.69 17.40
C LYS A 159 14.15 5.97 17.99
N PRO A 160 13.99 5.99 19.32
CA PRO A 160 12.74 6.37 19.97
C PRO A 160 12.12 7.65 19.40
N GLY A 161 10.81 7.62 19.18
CA GLY A 161 10.03 8.70 18.59
C GLY A 161 10.08 8.81 17.07
N ASP A 162 10.88 8.00 16.35
CA ASP A 162 10.78 7.92 14.89
C ASP A 162 9.46 7.26 14.48
N HIS A 163 8.84 7.72 13.38
CA HIS A 163 7.67 7.08 12.78
C HIS A 163 8.14 5.97 11.83
N VAL A 164 7.54 4.80 11.93
CA VAL A 164 7.91 3.63 11.14
C VAL A 164 6.70 2.87 10.64
N ILE A 165 6.87 2.18 9.51
CA ILE A 165 5.95 1.17 9.01
C ILE A 165 6.62 -0.20 9.16
N PRO A 166 5.99 -1.16 9.85
CA PRO A 166 6.43 -2.56 9.85
C PRO A 166 6.26 -3.14 8.45
N CYS A 167 7.30 -3.77 7.91
CA CYS A 167 7.29 -4.40 6.60
C CYS A 167 7.54 -5.89 6.74
N TYR A 168 6.57 -6.71 6.34
CA TYR A 168 6.70 -8.16 6.37
C TYR A 168 7.79 -8.69 5.41
N THR A 169 8.14 -7.92 4.38
CA THR A 169 9.33 -8.20 3.56
C THR A 169 10.51 -7.40 4.12
N PRO A 170 11.51 -8.04 4.76
CA PRO A 170 12.64 -7.33 5.36
C PRO A 170 13.60 -6.80 4.29
N GLN A 171 14.47 -5.87 4.68
CA GLN A 171 15.61 -5.41 3.89
C GLN A 171 16.84 -5.21 4.78
N CYS A 172 17.72 -6.22 4.84
CA CYS A 172 18.94 -6.13 5.64
C CYS A 172 19.96 -5.13 5.08
N ALA A 173 19.94 -4.89 3.75
CA ALA A 173 20.90 -4.05 3.03
C ALA A 173 22.39 -4.41 3.23
N ALA A 174 22.69 -5.56 3.85
CA ALA A 174 24.06 -5.99 4.09
C ALA A 174 24.80 -6.19 2.76
N PRO A 175 26.06 -5.75 2.61
CA PRO A 175 26.84 -5.91 1.39
C PRO A 175 26.95 -7.37 0.92
N ALA A 176 26.99 -8.32 1.86
CA ALA A 176 27.07 -9.75 1.56
C ALA A 176 25.72 -10.38 1.14
N CYS A 177 24.58 -9.69 1.33
CA CYS A 177 23.28 -10.25 0.99
C CYS A 177 23.01 -10.09 -0.52
N ILE A 178 23.25 -11.14 -1.29
CA ILE A 178 23.09 -11.14 -2.75
C ILE A 178 21.68 -10.74 -3.22
N PHE A 179 20.64 -11.02 -2.43
CA PHE A 179 19.26 -10.61 -2.72
C PHE A 179 19.09 -9.10 -2.58
N CYS A 180 19.53 -8.54 -1.44
CA CYS A 180 19.45 -7.10 -1.19
C CYS A 180 20.35 -6.28 -2.13
N GLN A 181 21.49 -6.81 -2.57
CA GLN A 181 22.37 -6.12 -3.51
C GLN A 181 21.95 -6.28 -4.98
N SER A 182 21.21 -7.33 -5.31
CA SER A 182 20.69 -7.52 -6.67
C SER A 182 19.56 -6.53 -6.98
N PRO A 183 19.52 -5.94 -8.20
CA PRO A 183 18.37 -5.17 -8.66
C PRO A 183 17.22 -6.07 -9.13
N LYS A 184 17.41 -7.40 -9.18
CA LYS A 184 16.44 -8.36 -9.74
C LYS A 184 15.38 -8.83 -8.73
N THR A 185 15.50 -8.46 -7.46
CA THR A 185 14.62 -8.97 -6.40
C THR A 185 14.59 -8.04 -5.18
N ASN A 186 13.53 -8.16 -4.39
CA ASN A 186 13.38 -7.57 -3.05
C ASN A 186 13.32 -8.63 -1.93
N LEU A 187 13.49 -9.92 -2.25
CA LEU A 187 13.28 -11.04 -1.32
C LEU A 187 14.49 -11.28 -0.41
N CYS A 188 14.67 -10.43 0.59
CA CYS A 188 15.71 -10.60 1.59
C CYS A 188 15.47 -11.88 2.42
N PRO A 189 16.41 -12.85 2.47
CA PRO A 189 16.18 -14.13 3.14
C PRO A 189 16.51 -14.12 4.63
N VAL A 190 17.16 -13.05 5.14
CA VAL A 190 17.93 -13.07 6.40
C VAL A 190 17.14 -13.57 7.62
N ILE A 191 15.86 -13.23 7.73
CA ILE A 191 15.02 -13.66 8.86
C ILE A 191 13.91 -14.63 8.44
N ARG A 192 13.85 -15.03 7.17
CA ARG A 192 12.72 -15.84 6.66
C ARG A 192 12.56 -17.16 7.42
N GLY A 193 13.68 -17.78 7.82
CA GLY A 193 13.72 -19.06 8.52
C GLY A 193 13.13 -19.04 9.94
N THR A 194 13.09 -17.88 10.60
CA THR A 194 12.45 -17.70 11.92
C THR A 194 11.10 -17.00 11.80
N GLN A 195 10.99 -16.01 10.91
CA GLN A 195 9.76 -15.27 10.64
C GLN A 195 8.60 -16.20 10.25
N GLY A 196 8.84 -17.20 9.39
CA GLY A 196 7.84 -18.21 9.00
C GLY A 196 7.42 -19.15 10.12
N LYS A 197 8.16 -19.18 11.22
CA LYS A 197 7.86 -19.98 12.41
C LYS A 197 7.24 -19.13 13.52
N GLY A 198 6.89 -17.88 13.22
CA GLY A 198 6.33 -16.93 14.17
C GLY A 198 7.30 -16.51 15.29
N LEU A 199 8.61 -16.41 14.96
CA LEU A 199 9.67 -16.14 15.92
C LEU A 199 10.57 -14.99 15.46
N MET A 200 11.18 -14.31 16.43
CA MET A 200 12.21 -13.30 16.23
C MET A 200 13.52 -13.92 15.69
N PRO A 201 14.51 -13.13 15.24
CA PRO A 201 15.77 -13.66 14.70
C PRO A 201 16.54 -14.61 15.63
N ASP A 202 16.34 -14.50 16.94
CA ASP A 202 16.93 -15.39 17.95
C ASP A 202 16.16 -16.71 18.16
N GLY A 203 15.05 -16.93 17.43
CA GLY A 203 14.22 -18.12 17.55
C GLY A 203 13.26 -18.12 18.74
N THR A 204 12.98 -16.97 19.35
CA THR A 204 12.04 -16.85 20.47
C THR A 204 10.90 -15.87 20.16
N SER A 205 9.82 -15.91 20.96
CA SER A 205 8.76 -14.90 20.91
C SER A 205 9.08 -13.72 21.85
N ARG A 206 8.38 -12.61 21.64
CA ARG A 206 8.39 -11.43 22.53
C ARG A 206 7.05 -11.25 23.24
N PHE A 207 6.10 -12.14 22.99
CA PHE A 207 4.76 -12.08 23.54
C PHE A 207 4.52 -13.23 24.48
N LYS A 208 3.97 -12.92 25.66
CA LYS A 208 3.51 -13.89 26.64
C LYS A 208 2.08 -13.57 27.03
N ASP A 209 1.25 -14.60 27.18
CA ASP A 209 -0.04 -14.44 27.82
C ASP A 209 0.08 -14.25 29.34
N LYS A 210 -1.05 -14.06 30.01
CA LYS A 210 -1.13 -13.85 31.47
C LYS A 210 -0.50 -14.98 32.30
N ASP A 211 -0.43 -16.19 31.74
CA ASP A 211 0.09 -17.39 32.40
C ASP A 211 1.59 -17.59 32.08
N GLY A 212 2.18 -16.69 31.29
CA GLY A 212 3.58 -16.72 30.88
C GLY A 212 3.86 -17.58 29.65
N ASN A 213 2.83 -18.13 29.00
CA ASN A 213 3.00 -18.96 27.80
C ASN A 213 3.30 -18.09 26.58
N PRO A 214 4.18 -18.53 25.66
CA PRO A 214 4.51 -17.76 24.47
C PRO A 214 3.33 -17.66 23.51
N ILE A 215 3.16 -16.49 22.90
CA ILE A 215 2.25 -16.25 21.76
C ILE A 215 3.10 -16.01 20.52
N TYR A 216 2.79 -16.64 19.39
CA TYR A 216 3.60 -16.50 18.17
C TYR A 216 3.47 -15.13 17.52
N HIS A 217 4.55 -14.71 16.87
CA HIS A 217 4.53 -13.58 15.94
C HIS A 217 3.88 -13.98 14.61
N PHE A 218 3.42 -12.99 13.86
CA PHE A 218 2.83 -13.15 12.54
C PHE A 218 3.52 -12.22 11.54
N MET A 219 4.05 -12.80 10.46
CA MET A 219 4.75 -12.07 9.39
C MET A 219 5.91 -11.17 9.86
N GLY A 220 6.40 -11.35 11.10
CA GLY A 220 7.38 -10.47 11.73
C GLY A 220 6.87 -9.05 12.01
N CYS A 221 5.54 -8.87 12.10
CA CYS A 221 4.86 -7.60 12.34
C CYS A 221 4.00 -7.64 13.61
N SER A 222 3.02 -8.54 13.69
CA SER A 222 2.10 -8.71 14.83
C SER A 222 1.48 -7.41 15.34
N THR A 223 0.78 -6.70 14.47
CA THR A 223 0.32 -5.33 14.72
C THR A 223 -1.11 -5.23 15.26
N MET A 224 -1.80 -6.34 15.51
CA MET A 224 -3.07 -6.35 16.25
C MET A 224 -2.85 -6.29 17.78
N ALA A 225 -1.94 -5.42 18.22
CA ALA A 225 -1.54 -5.20 19.60
C ALA A 225 -1.09 -3.76 19.80
N GLU A 226 -1.25 -3.20 20.99
CA GLU A 226 -0.82 -1.82 21.27
C GLU A 226 0.70 -1.64 21.15
N TYR A 227 1.47 -2.69 21.43
CA TYR A 227 2.91 -2.75 21.24
C TYR A 227 3.33 -4.04 20.55
N THR A 228 4.33 -3.94 19.68
CA THR A 228 4.95 -5.09 19.01
C THR A 228 6.47 -4.92 18.95
N VAL A 229 7.19 -6.01 18.69
CA VAL A 229 8.63 -6.03 18.51
C VAL A 229 8.95 -6.53 17.11
N LEU A 230 9.78 -5.78 16.40
CA LEU A 230 10.15 -6.01 15.01
C LEU A 230 11.66 -6.25 14.92
N ALA A 231 12.10 -6.99 13.91
CA ALA A 231 13.50 -6.90 13.51
C ALA A 231 13.76 -5.51 12.92
N GLU A 232 14.90 -4.87 13.23
CA GLU A 232 15.26 -3.55 12.71
C GLU A 232 15.18 -3.50 11.17
N ILE A 233 15.56 -4.59 10.52
CA ILE A 233 15.55 -4.74 9.06
C ILE A 233 14.14 -4.79 8.46
N SER A 234 13.09 -4.84 9.28
CA SER A 234 11.69 -4.77 8.90
C SER A 234 11.05 -3.40 9.22
N CYS A 235 11.81 -2.44 9.77
CA CYS A 235 11.31 -1.10 10.07
C CYS A 235 11.64 -0.11 8.95
N ALA A 236 10.62 0.31 8.18
CA ALA A 236 10.76 1.42 7.24
C ALA A 236 10.51 2.76 7.97
N LYS A 237 11.55 3.58 8.14
CA LYS A 237 11.44 4.91 8.74
C LYS A 237 10.84 5.91 7.76
N ILE A 238 9.78 6.60 8.18
CA ILE A 238 9.00 7.49 7.30
C ILE A 238 8.96 8.93 7.80
N SER A 239 8.49 9.84 6.95
CA SER A 239 8.17 11.22 7.36
C SER A 239 7.07 11.22 8.42
N LYS A 240 7.18 12.15 9.38
CA LYS A 240 6.15 12.36 10.41
C LYS A 240 4.94 13.14 9.89
N GLU A 241 5.03 13.71 8.69
CA GLU A 241 4.00 14.57 8.11
C GLU A 241 2.76 13.80 7.61
N LEU A 242 2.91 12.52 7.26
CA LEU A 242 1.77 11.69 6.88
C LEU A 242 1.16 11.03 8.15
N PRO A 243 -0.14 11.23 8.43
CA PRO A 243 -0.80 10.56 9.55
C PRO A 243 -0.63 9.03 9.49
N LEU A 244 -0.32 8.41 10.62
CA LEU A 244 0.01 6.96 10.68
C LEU A 244 -1.16 6.06 10.26
N GLN A 245 -2.41 6.53 10.45
CA GLN A 245 -3.63 5.86 9.95
C GLN A 245 -3.75 5.81 8.43
N LYS A 246 -3.00 6.66 7.70
CA LYS A 246 -2.87 6.61 6.25
C LYS A 246 -1.60 5.88 5.84
N ALA A 247 -0.51 6.13 6.57
CA ALA A 247 0.79 5.52 6.30
C ALA A 247 0.75 3.98 6.41
N CYS A 248 -0.07 3.42 7.30
CA CYS A 248 -0.19 1.98 7.52
C CYS A 248 -0.47 1.17 6.23
N LEU A 249 -1.17 1.77 5.25
CA LEU A 249 -1.50 1.15 3.97
C LEU A 249 -0.29 0.76 3.12
N PHE A 250 0.85 1.44 3.33
CA PHE A 250 2.09 1.15 2.60
C PHE A 250 2.83 -0.09 3.13
N GLY A 251 2.37 -0.69 4.24
CA GLY A 251 2.91 -1.94 4.77
C GLY A 251 2.58 -3.18 3.94
N CYS A 252 1.55 -3.13 3.08
CA CYS A 252 1.19 -4.26 2.20
C CYS A 252 0.43 -3.84 0.93
N GLY A 253 -0.89 -3.75 0.97
CA GLY A 253 -1.73 -3.81 -0.24
C GLY A 253 -1.48 -2.71 -1.27
N VAL A 254 -1.40 -1.44 -0.82
CA VAL A 254 -1.21 -0.29 -1.72
C VAL A 254 0.17 -0.34 -2.38
N SER A 255 1.22 -0.53 -1.59
CA SER A 255 2.59 -0.71 -2.11
C SER A 255 2.68 -1.87 -3.10
N THR A 256 1.98 -2.97 -2.81
CA THR A 256 1.99 -4.16 -3.67
C THR A 256 1.39 -3.87 -5.04
N GLY A 257 0.20 -3.26 -5.09
CA GLY A 257 -0.46 -2.94 -6.35
C GLY A 257 0.31 -1.91 -7.19
N LEU A 258 0.77 -0.81 -6.57
CA LEU A 258 1.57 0.21 -7.25
C LEU A 258 2.88 -0.37 -7.80
N GLY A 259 3.59 -1.17 -6.99
CA GLY A 259 4.87 -1.75 -7.38
C GLY A 259 4.73 -2.86 -8.42
N ALA A 260 3.62 -3.59 -8.45
CA ALA A 260 3.33 -4.56 -9.52
C ALA A 260 3.37 -3.87 -10.90
N VAL A 261 2.80 -2.67 -10.99
CA VAL A 261 2.81 -1.85 -12.19
C VAL A 261 4.21 -1.26 -12.45
N TRP A 262 4.78 -0.54 -11.49
CA TRP A 262 5.97 0.29 -11.71
C TRP A 262 7.28 -0.48 -11.72
N ASN A 263 7.39 -1.55 -10.93
CA ASN A 263 8.64 -2.27 -10.73
C ASN A 263 8.63 -3.63 -11.45
N THR A 264 7.56 -4.42 -11.28
CA THR A 264 7.50 -5.80 -11.77
C THR A 264 7.18 -5.86 -13.26
N CYS A 265 6.08 -5.25 -13.67
CA CYS A 265 5.65 -5.23 -15.08
C CYS A 265 6.28 -4.06 -15.84
N LYS A 266 6.57 -2.94 -15.16
CA LYS A 266 7.09 -1.71 -15.77
C LYS A 266 6.19 -1.20 -16.89
N VAL A 267 4.89 -1.11 -16.60
CA VAL A 267 3.86 -0.72 -17.57
C VAL A 267 4.24 0.60 -18.25
N GLU A 268 4.25 0.58 -19.58
CA GLU A 268 4.57 1.74 -20.41
C GLU A 268 3.35 2.64 -20.67
N PRO A 269 3.57 3.93 -20.99
CA PRO A 269 2.51 4.80 -21.48
C PRO A 269 1.81 4.24 -22.71
N ASN A 270 0.50 4.48 -22.82
CA ASN A 270 -0.42 4.01 -23.86
C ASN A 270 -0.65 2.49 -23.90
N SER A 271 -0.09 1.72 -22.97
CA SER A 271 -0.39 0.28 -22.85
C SER A 271 -1.82 0.03 -22.38
N SER A 272 -2.35 -1.14 -22.71
CA SER A 272 -3.62 -1.67 -22.24
C SER A 272 -3.41 -2.59 -21.03
N VAL A 273 -4.27 -2.46 -20.02
CA VAL A 273 -4.18 -3.19 -18.76
C VAL A 273 -5.52 -3.85 -18.43
N ALA A 274 -5.51 -5.09 -17.94
CA ALA A 274 -6.67 -5.70 -17.28
C ALA A 274 -6.34 -6.09 -15.83
N VAL A 275 -7.23 -5.73 -14.90
CA VAL A 275 -7.06 -5.98 -13.46
C VAL A 275 -8.20 -6.84 -12.97
N PHE A 276 -7.87 -8.03 -12.47
CA PHE A 276 -8.83 -9.00 -11.95
C PHE A 276 -8.89 -8.93 -10.42
N GLY A 277 -10.06 -8.61 -9.89
CA GLY A 277 -10.31 -8.38 -8.47
C GLY A 277 -10.08 -6.93 -8.07
N LEU A 278 -11.14 -6.27 -7.58
CA LEU A 278 -11.18 -4.84 -7.29
C LEU A 278 -11.19 -4.54 -5.78
N GLY A 279 -10.46 -5.34 -5.01
CA GLY A 279 -10.09 -4.96 -3.63
C GLY A 279 -8.99 -3.88 -3.63
N ALA A 280 -8.48 -3.52 -2.45
CA ALA A 280 -7.47 -2.46 -2.34
C ALA A 280 -6.22 -2.68 -3.22
N VAL A 281 -5.75 -3.94 -3.37
CA VAL A 281 -4.60 -4.26 -4.24
C VAL A 281 -4.92 -3.97 -5.70
N GLY A 282 -6.06 -4.45 -6.22
CA GLY A 282 -6.45 -4.20 -7.61
C GLY A 282 -6.73 -2.73 -7.90
N LEU A 283 -7.35 -2.02 -6.95
CA LEU A 283 -7.53 -0.57 -7.06
C LEU A 283 -6.18 0.18 -7.06
N ALA A 284 -5.19 -0.28 -6.29
CA ALA A 284 -3.83 0.26 -6.34
C ALA A 284 -3.11 -0.07 -7.67
N VAL A 285 -3.37 -1.23 -8.29
CA VAL A 285 -2.90 -1.53 -9.65
C VAL A 285 -3.52 -0.56 -10.65
N ILE A 286 -4.84 -0.32 -10.58
CA ILE A 286 -5.53 0.64 -11.47
C ILE A 286 -4.95 2.04 -11.32
N GLN A 287 -4.81 2.52 -10.08
CA GLN A 287 -4.20 3.82 -9.80
C GLN A 287 -2.76 3.88 -10.34
N GLY A 288 -1.96 2.85 -10.08
CA GLY A 288 -0.59 2.74 -10.56
C GLY A 288 -0.50 2.76 -12.09
N ALA A 289 -1.38 2.05 -12.78
CA ALA A 289 -1.45 1.99 -14.24
C ALA A 289 -1.85 3.34 -14.85
N LYS A 290 -2.83 4.04 -14.26
CA LYS A 290 -3.19 5.41 -14.65
C LYS A 290 -2.00 6.35 -14.50
N MET A 291 -1.29 6.27 -13.38
CA MET A 291 -0.09 7.09 -13.12
C MET A 291 1.08 6.75 -14.07
N ALA A 292 1.15 5.51 -14.57
CA ALA A 292 2.12 5.11 -15.59
C ALA A 292 1.74 5.56 -17.01
N GLY A 293 0.52 6.09 -17.20
CA GLY A 293 0.02 6.57 -18.49
C GLY A 293 -0.62 5.49 -19.36
N ALA A 294 -1.10 4.39 -18.79
CA ALA A 294 -1.83 3.37 -19.54
C ALA A 294 -3.05 3.98 -20.28
N GLY A 295 -3.25 3.60 -21.54
CA GLY A 295 -4.28 4.18 -22.41
C GLY A 295 -5.66 3.55 -22.23
N ARG A 296 -5.71 2.28 -21.81
CA ARG A 296 -6.96 1.55 -21.52
C ARG A 296 -6.77 0.68 -20.28
N ILE A 297 -7.68 0.76 -19.33
CA ILE A 297 -7.62 0.01 -18.06
C ILE A 297 -8.97 -0.68 -17.84
N ILE A 298 -8.99 -2.00 -18.01
CA ILE A 298 -10.17 -2.84 -17.88
C ILE A 298 -10.23 -3.41 -16.45
N ALA A 299 -11.21 -2.96 -15.68
CA ALA A 299 -11.48 -3.47 -14.34
C ALA A 299 -12.42 -4.69 -14.40
N VAL A 300 -12.02 -5.81 -13.79
CA VAL A 300 -12.78 -7.08 -13.82
C VAL A 300 -13.08 -7.53 -12.40
N ASP A 301 -14.36 -7.68 -12.06
CA ASP A 301 -14.82 -8.25 -10.78
C ASP A 301 -16.19 -8.93 -10.99
N ILE A 302 -16.61 -9.74 -10.03
CA ILE A 302 -17.97 -10.31 -9.99
C ILE A 302 -18.95 -9.40 -9.24
N ASN A 303 -18.44 -8.43 -8.48
CA ASN A 303 -19.25 -7.45 -7.76
C ASN A 303 -19.25 -6.10 -8.51
N PRO A 304 -20.36 -5.72 -9.18
CA PRO A 304 -20.44 -4.47 -9.92
C PRO A 304 -20.41 -3.22 -9.03
N ASP A 305 -20.68 -3.33 -7.73
CA ASP A 305 -20.67 -2.19 -6.80
C ASP A 305 -19.27 -1.60 -6.62
N LYS A 306 -18.22 -2.33 -7.03
CA LYS A 306 -16.83 -1.87 -7.00
C LYS A 306 -16.42 -1.03 -8.22
N PHE A 307 -17.20 -1.07 -9.31
CA PHE A 307 -16.86 -0.38 -10.55
C PHE A 307 -16.80 1.15 -10.43
N PRO A 308 -17.68 1.84 -9.68
CA PRO A 308 -17.56 3.28 -9.48
C PRO A 308 -16.22 3.69 -8.86
N ALA A 309 -15.73 2.94 -7.86
CA ALA A 309 -14.43 3.18 -7.24
C ALA A 309 -13.28 2.94 -8.25
N ALA A 310 -13.34 1.85 -9.00
CA ALA A 310 -12.36 1.54 -10.04
C ALA A 310 -12.30 2.63 -11.13
N ALA A 311 -13.45 3.11 -11.61
CA ALA A 311 -13.54 4.18 -12.60
C ALA A 311 -12.96 5.50 -12.07
N GLY A 312 -13.27 5.87 -10.82
CA GLY A 312 -12.69 7.05 -10.17
C GLY A 312 -11.15 7.02 -10.10
N LEU A 313 -10.57 5.84 -9.95
CA LEU A 313 -9.12 5.64 -9.87
C LEU A 313 -8.43 5.45 -11.22
N GLY A 314 -9.17 5.25 -12.31
CA GLY A 314 -8.61 5.21 -13.66
C GLY A 314 -9.12 4.13 -14.59
N ALA A 315 -10.00 3.23 -14.14
CA ALA A 315 -10.57 2.24 -15.04
C ALA A 315 -11.36 2.93 -16.16
N THR A 316 -11.09 2.53 -17.41
CA THR A 316 -11.79 3.01 -18.60
C THR A 316 -12.96 2.11 -18.98
N ASP A 317 -12.87 0.84 -18.61
CA ASP A 317 -13.86 -0.19 -18.88
C ASP A 317 -14.09 -1.01 -17.61
N CYS A 318 -15.30 -1.52 -17.41
CA CYS A 318 -15.64 -2.42 -16.31
C CYS A 318 -16.35 -3.66 -16.85
N VAL A 319 -15.93 -4.84 -16.39
CA VAL A 319 -16.45 -6.14 -16.84
C VAL A 319 -16.90 -6.95 -15.62
N ASP A 320 -18.20 -7.22 -15.57
CA ASP A 320 -18.80 -8.17 -14.62
C ASP A 320 -18.63 -9.59 -15.17
N SER A 321 -17.63 -10.32 -14.67
CA SER A 321 -17.32 -11.66 -15.19
C SER A 321 -18.39 -12.70 -14.86
N SER A 322 -19.31 -12.42 -13.92
CA SER A 322 -20.39 -13.34 -13.54
C SER A 322 -21.55 -13.36 -14.53
N LYS A 323 -21.65 -12.34 -15.40
CA LYS A 323 -22.76 -12.15 -16.36
C LYS A 323 -22.41 -12.51 -17.80
N LEU A 324 -21.23 -13.08 -18.03
CA LEU A 324 -20.76 -13.42 -19.37
C LEU A 324 -21.27 -14.79 -19.80
N ASP A 325 -21.63 -14.91 -21.08
CA ASP A 325 -22.00 -16.16 -21.76
C ASP A 325 -20.79 -16.99 -22.23
N LYS A 326 -19.59 -16.44 -22.02
CA LYS A 326 -18.30 -17.02 -22.41
C LYS A 326 -17.24 -16.75 -21.35
N PRO A 327 -16.12 -17.49 -21.36
CA PRO A 327 -15.01 -17.23 -20.45
C PRO A 327 -14.51 -15.78 -20.56
N VAL A 328 -14.25 -15.14 -19.42
CA VAL A 328 -13.86 -13.73 -19.33
C VAL A 328 -12.64 -13.39 -20.18
N GLN A 329 -11.69 -14.32 -20.31
CA GLN A 329 -10.52 -14.12 -21.14
C GLN A 329 -10.86 -13.97 -22.63
N ASN A 330 -11.85 -14.70 -23.12
CA ASN A 330 -12.31 -14.60 -24.50
C ASN A 330 -13.06 -13.28 -24.71
N HIS A 331 -13.87 -12.87 -23.74
CA HIS A 331 -14.55 -11.57 -23.78
C HIS A 331 -13.56 -10.40 -23.88
N ILE A 332 -12.50 -10.40 -23.06
CA ILE A 332 -11.46 -9.37 -23.11
C ILE A 332 -10.70 -9.40 -24.44
N VAL A 333 -10.38 -10.58 -24.98
CA VAL A 333 -9.75 -10.71 -26.30
C VAL A 333 -10.66 -10.14 -27.39
N ASP A 334 -11.97 -10.40 -27.37
CA ASP A 334 -12.90 -9.81 -28.34
C ASP A 334 -12.96 -8.27 -28.25
N MET A 335 -12.87 -7.71 -27.03
CA MET A 335 -12.81 -6.26 -26.80
C MET A 335 -11.51 -5.61 -27.29
N THR A 336 -10.44 -6.39 -27.47
CA THR A 336 -9.06 -5.90 -27.68
C THR A 336 -8.38 -6.53 -28.90
N GLN A 337 -9.09 -7.35 -29.65
CA GLN A 337 -8.66 -8.18 -30.78
C GLN A 337 -7.64 -9.27 -30.43
N TRP A 338 -6.57 -8.93 -29.72
CA TRP A 338 -5.43 -9.82 -29.47
C TRP A 338 -5.10 -10.06 -27.99
N GLY A 339 -5.83 -9.41 -27.08
CA GLY A 339 -5.56 -9.36 -25.64
C GLY A 339 -4.95 -8.01 -25.22
N VAL A 340 -4.69 -7.87 -23.92
CA VAL A 340 -4.11 -6.64 -23.34
C VAL A 340 -2.62 -6.78 -23.02
N ASP A 341 -1.88 -5.68 -23.04
CA ASP A 341 -0.42 -5.67 -22.84
C ASP A 341 -0.03 -6.22 -21.47
N TYR A 342 -0.79 -5.84 -20.43
CA TYR A 342 -0.56 -6.28 -19.06
C TYR A 342 -1.82 -6.79 -18.38
N THR A 343 -1.70 -7.89 -17.65
CA THR A 343 -2.78 -8.38 -16.77
C THR A 343 -2.28 -8.56 -15.35
N PHE A 344 -3.16 -8.31 -14.39
CA PHE A 344 -2.85 -8.45 -12.96
C PHE A 344 -3.94 -9.27 -12.27
N ASP A 345 -3.58 -10.42 -11.72
CA ASP A 345 -4.47 -11.15 -10.81
C ASP A 345 -4.30 -10.63 -9.38
N CYS A 346 -5.38 -10.09 -8.82
CA CYS A 346 -5.47 -9.59 -7.46
C CYS A 346 -6.49 -10.40 -6.63
N THR A 347 -6.82 -11.64 -7.04
CA THR A 347 -7.86 -12.46 -6.41
C THR A 347 -7.32 -13.60 -5.55
N GLY A 348 -6.18 -14.19 -5.94
CA GLY A 348 -5.68 -15.41 -5.31
C GLY A 348 -6.36 -16.68 -5.83
N ASN A 349 -7.21 -16.58 -6.86
CA ASN A 349 -7.88 -17.73 -7.46
C ASN A 349 -7.10 -18.22 -8.69
N THR A 350 -6.63 -19.48 -8.68
CA THR A 350 -5.81 -20.03 -9.77
C THR A 350 -6.52 -20.09 -11.12
N ASN A 351 -7.85 -20.19 -11.14
CA ASN A 351 -8.62 -20.09 -12.38
C ASN A 351 -8.61 -18.66 -12.94
N VAL A 352 -8.67 -17.65 -12.07
CA VAL A 352 -8.57 -16.24 -12.47
C VAL A 352 -7.14 -15.92 -12.92
N MET A 353 -6.12 -16.44 -12.24
CA MET A 353 -4.72 -16.32 -12.68
C MET A 353 -4.53 -16.87 -14.10
N ARG A 354 -5.13 -18.02 -14.42
CA ARG A 354 -5.14 -18.57 -15.77
C ARG A 354 -5.86 -17.66 -16.76
N SER A 355 -7.07 -17.19 -16.43
CA SER A 355 -7.83 -16.29 -17.29
C SER A 355 -7.06 -14.99 -17.58
N ALA A 356 -6.40 -14.43 -16.57
CA ALA A 356 -5.55 -13.26 -16.71
C ALA A 356 -4.38 -13.50 -17.67
N LEU A 357 -3.73 -14.67 -17.62
CA LEU A 357 -2.70 -15.02 -18.61
C LEU A 357 -3.28 -15.15 -20.01
N GLU A 358 -4.40 -15.85 -20.16
CA GLU A 358 -4.98 -16.19 -21.47
C GLU A 358 -5.57 -14.98 -22.21
N CYS A 359 -5.89 -13.89 -21.51
CA CYS A 359 -6.27 -12.61 -22.13
C CYS A 359 -5.14 -11.59 -22.28
N ALA A 360 -3.91 -11.92 -21.87
CA ALA A 360 -2.75 -11.10 -22.20
C ALA A 360 -2.49 -11.16 -23.72
N HIS A 361 -1.89 -10.11 -24.28
CA HIS A 361 -1.68 -9.96 -25.71
C HIS A 361 -0.81 -11.08 -26.28
N ARG A 362 -1.20 -11.66 -27.42
CA ARG A 362 -0.36 -12.61 -28.14
C ARG A 362 0.95 -11.94 -28.59
N GLY A 363 2.09 -12.55 -28.33
CA GLY A 363 3.40 -12.06 -28.79
C GLY A 363 4.24 -11.35 -27.72
N TRP A 364 3.62 -10.57 -26.83
CA TRP A 364 4.36 -9.81 -25.81
C TRP A 364 3.63 -9.63 -24.46
N GLY A 365 2.37 -10.04 -24.35
CA GLY A 365 1.55 -9.77 -23.17
C GLY A 365 2.15 -10.35 -21.90
N THR A 366 2.12 -9.59 -20.80
CA THR A 366 2.64 -10.01 -19.50
C THR A 366 1.53 -10.13 -18.47
N SER A 367 1.42 -11.30 -17.85
CA SER A 367 0.52 -11.56 -16.73
C SER A 367 1.27 -11.62 -15.41
N CYS A 368 0.83 -10.82 -14.44
CA CYS A 368 1.39 -10.73 -13.10
C CYS A 368 0.43 -11.30 -12.06
N VAL A 369 0.85 -12.38 -11.41
CA VAL A 369 0.15 -12.93 -10.24
C VAL A 369 0.53 -12.12 -9.00
N ILE A 370 -0.47 -11.53 -8.35
CA ILE A 370 -0.32 -10.81 -7.07
C ILE A 370 -1.06 -11.54 -5.95
N GLY A 371 -2.28 -12.02 -6.24
CA GLY A 371 -3.08 -12.75 -5.29
C GLY A 371 -2.38 -14.02 -4.78
N VAL A 372 -2.53 -14.31 -3.48
CA VAL A 372 -1.95 -15.49 -2.85
C VAL A 372 -2.96 -16.64 -2.96
N ALA A 373 -2.58 -17.71 -3.67
CA ALA A 373 -3.42 -18.88 -3.81
C ALA A 373 -3.41 -19.74 -2.55
N ALA A 374 -4.49 -20.48 -2.33
CA ALA A 374 -4.55 -21.41 -1.21
C ALA A 374 -3.56 -22.56 -1.35
N SER A 375 -3.10 -23.10 -0.23
CA SER A 375 -2.12 -24.19 -0.21
C SER A 375 -2.54 -25.37 -1.10
N GLY A 376 -1.58 -25.96 -1.80
CA GLY A 376 -1.80 -27.10 -2.69
C GLY A 376 -2.48 -26.79 -4.02
N HIS A 377 -2.86 -25.53 -4.29
CA HIS A 377 -3.44 -25.14 -5.58
C HIS A 377 -2.34 -24.87 -6.60
N GLU A 378 -2.56 -25.33 -7.83
CA GLU A 378 -1.64 -25.13 -8.93
C GLU A 378 -2.28 -24.28 -10.03
N ILE A 379 -1.47 -23.43 -10.65
CA ILE A 379 -1.83 -22.72 -11.87
C ILE A 379 -1.52 -23.61 -13.08
N SER A 380 -2.38 -23.57 -14.09
CA SER A 380 -2.18 -24.32 -15.33
C SER A 380 -2.62 -23.53 -16.56
N THR A 381 -1.95 -23.76 -17.69
CA THR A 381 -2.40 -23.30 -19.01
C THR A 381 -1.82 -24.22 -20.09
N ARG A 382 -2.24 -24.05 -21.34
CA ARG A 382 -1.58 -24.71 -22.47
C ARG A 382 -0.21 -24.05 -22.72
N PRO A 383 0.89 -24.81 -22.83
CA PRO A 383 2.23 -24.24 -23.07
C PRO A 383 2.31 -23.32 -24.29
N PHE A 384 1.45 -23.55 -25.30
CA PHE A 384 1.37 -22.71 -26.49
C PHE A 384 1.06 -21.24 -26.18
N GLN A 385 0.41 -20.93 -25.05
CA GLN A 385 0.20 -19.55 -24.62
C GLN A 385 1.52 -18.81 -24.37
N LEU A 386 2.52 -19.51 -23.82
CA LEU A 386 3.86 -18.98 -23.55
C LEU A 386 4.75 -19.05 -24.79
N VAL A 387 4.70 -20.15 -25.55
CA VAL A 387 5.44 -20.29 -26.83
C VAL A 387 5.09 -19.15 -27.79
N THR A 388 3.83 -18.69 -27.77
CA THR A 388 3.37 -17.58 -28.60
C THR A 388 3.63 -16.19 -28.00
N GLY A 389 4.54 -16.07 -27.03
CA GLY A 389 5.14 -14.81 -26.61
C GLY A 389 4.58 -14.18 -25.34
N ARG A 390 3.64 -14.83 -24.63
CA ARG A 390 3.21 -14.32 -23.31
C ARG A 390 4.25 -14.61 -22.24
N THR A 391 4.33 -13.72 -21.26
CA THR A 391 5.14 -13.91 -20.05
C THR A 391 4.24 -14.06 -18.83
N TRP A 392 4.48 -15.09 -18.01
CA TRP A 392 3.83 -15.25 -16.71
C TRP A 392 4.85 -15.01 -15.60
N LYS A 393 4.55 -14.08 -14.69
CA LYS A 393 5.42 -13.72 -13.56
C LYS A 393 4.58 -13.41 -12.32
N GLY A 394 5.24 -13.26 -11.18
CA GLY A 394 4.60 -12.83 -9.94
C GLY A 394 5.31 -11.62 -9.33
N THR A 395 4.69 -11.03 -8.32
CA THR A 395 5.29 -9.97 -7.51
C THR A 395 5.14 -10.28 -6.03
N ALA A 396 6.12 -9.86 -5.24
CA ALA A 396 6.05 -9.86 -3.77
C ALA A 396 6.27 -8.43 -3.31
N PHE A 397 5.32 -7.88 -2.54
CA PHE A 397 5.36 -6.50 -2.05
C PHE A 397 5.61 -5.47 -3.18
N GLY A 398 5.09 -5.76 -4.39
CA GLY A 398 5.27 -4.89 -5.55
C GLY A 398 6.72 -4.77 -6.02
N GLY A 399 7.62 -5.67 -5.61
CA GLY A 399 9.05 -5.58 -5.92
C GLY A 399 9.80 -4.45 -5.20
N PHE A 400 9.16 -3.75 -4.26
CA PHE A 400 9.79 -2.70 -3.47
C PHE A 400 10.77 -3.28 -2.46
N LYS A 401 11.95 -2.65 -2.34
CA LYS A 401 12.86 -2.88 -1.22
C LYS A 401 12.37 -2.06 -0.04
N SER A 402 11.76 -2.73 0.93
CA SER A 402 10.90 -2.12 1.96
C SER A 402 11.48 -0.87 2.63
N ARG A 403 12.61 -1.00 3.34
CA ARG A 403 13.22 0.10 4.10
C ARG A 403 13.69 1.28 3.23
N ARG A 404 14.02 1.02 1.96
CA ARG A 404 14.45 2.05 1.00
C ARG A 404 13.26 2.74 0.34
N ASP A 405 12.28 1.97 -0.12
CA ASP A 405 11.28 2.44 -1.08
C ASP A 405 9.95 2.85 -0.43
N VAL A 406 9.55 2.23 0.68
CA VAL A 406 8.33 2.63 1.42
C VAL A 406 8.39 4.10 1.88
N PRO A 407 9.53 4.63 2.38
CA PRO A 407 9.61 6.04 2.72
C PRO A 407 9.40 6.98 1.52
N LEU A 408 9.79 6.55 0.32
CA LEU A 408 9.56 7.32 -0.91
C LEU A 408 8.09 7.32 -1.33
N LEU A 409 7.35 6.24 -1.09
CA LEU A 409 5.90 6.20 -1.29
C LEU A 409 5.18 7.15 -0.33
N VAL A 410 5.58 7.15 0.94
CA VAL A 410 5.06 8.12 1.92
C VAL A 410 5.36 9.55 1.50
N GLN A 411 6.59 9.82 1.03
CA GLN A 411 6.96 11.15 0.55
C GLN A 411 6.10 11.60 -0.63
N ARG A 412 5.76 10.70 -1.56
CA ARG A 412 4.84 11.03 -2.67
C ARG A 412 3.46 11.48 -2.19
N CYS A 413 2.95 10.93 -1.08
CA CYS A 413 1.71 11.40 -0.47
C CYS A 413 1.85 12.78 0.17
N VAL A 414 2.95 13.00 0.91
CA VAL A 414 3.26 14.31 1.50
C VAL A 414 3.34 15.39 0.42
N ASP A 415 3.98 15.07 -0.71
CA ASP A 415 4.10 15.96 -1.86
C ASP A 415 2.79 16.13 -2.65
N GLY A 416 1.76 15.33 -2.34
CA GLY A 416 0.46 15.35 -3.02
C GLY A 416 0.43 14.68 -4.39
N SER A 417 1.47 13.94 -4.77
CA SER A 417 1.56 13.20 -6.04
C SER A 417 0.95 11.79 -6.00
N LEU A 418 0.59 11.32 -4.80
CA LEU A 418 -0.10 10.05 -4.57
C LEU A 418 -1.20 10.25 -3.53
N GLU A 419 -2.44 9.94 -3.89
CA GLU A 419 -3.59 9.99 -2.99
C GLU A 419 -3.92 8.58 -2.50
N VAL A 420 -4.20 8.40 -1.20
CA VAL A 420 -4.52 7.08 -0.63
C VAL A 420 -5.76 7.07 0.26
N ASP A 421 -6.39 8.23 0.46
CA ASP A 421 -7.53 8.38 1.39
C ASP A 421 -8.71 7.50 0.98
N HIS A 422 -8.94 7.34 -0.32
CA HIS A 422 -10.01 6.52 -0.88
C HIS A 422 -9.89 5.02 -0.57
N PHE A 423 -8.73 4.53 -0.14
CA PHE A 423 -8.59 3.13 0.28
C PHE A 423 -9.19 2.89 1.66
N ILE A 424 -9.25 3.92 2.53
CA ILE A 424 -9.78 3.81 3.89
C ILE A 424 -11.28 4.06 3.82
N THR A 425 -12.07 2.99 3.87
CA THR A 425 -13.54 3.12 3.85
C THR A 425 -14.15 3.07 5.24
N HIS A 426 -13.45 2.49 6.21
CA HIS A 426 -13.91 2.37 7.59
C HIS A 426 -12.78 2.67 8.58
N THR A 427 -13.13 3.30 9.71
CA THR A 427 -12.21 3.56 10.80
C THR A 427 -12.86 3.17 12.12
N PHE A 428 -12.09 2.52 12.98
CA PHE A 428 -12.49 2.04 14.29
C PHE A 428 -11.51 2.56 15.34
N ASP A 429 -11.98 2.75 16.57
CA ASP A 429 -11.17 3.23 17.69
C ASP A 429 -11.13 2.20 18.80
N GLY A 430 -9.92 1.82 19.21
CA GLY A 430 -9.68 0.81 20.23
C GLY A 430 -9.29 -0.54 19.62
N VAL A 431 -8.26 -1.17 20.20
CA VAL A 431 -7.77 -2.49 19.78
C VAL A 431 -8.85 -3.58 19.84
N ASP A 432 -9.81 -3.45 20.75
CA ASP A 432 -10.97 -4.33 20.91
C ASP A 432 -11.91 -4.34 19.70
N LYS A 433 -11.83 -3.30 18.85
CA LYS A 433 -12.61 -3.18 17.61
C LYS A 433 -12.07 -3.96 16.42
N THR A 434 -11.01 -4.74 16.62
CA THR A 434 -10.42 -5.53 15.53
C THR A 434 -11.38 -6.59 14.98
N ASN A 435 -12.21 -7.23 15.80
CA ASN A 435 -13.22 -8.18 15.30
C ASN A 435 -14.29 -7.46 14.46
N ASP A 436 -14.79 -6.30 14.90
CA ASP A 436 -15.74 -5.47 14.13
C ASP A 436 -15.14 -5.07 12.76
N ALA A 437 -13.84 -4.75 12.73
CA ALA A 437 -13.11 -4.43 11.51
C ALA A 437 -12.95 -5.64 10.57
N ILE A 438 -12.72 -6.84 11.10
CA ILE A 438 -12.66 -8.09 10.32
C ILE A 438 -14.04 -8.43 9.75
N GLU A 439 -15.11 -8.32 10.54
CA GLU A 439 -16.47 -8.56 10.06
C GLU A 439 -16.84 -7.59 8.93
N THR A 440 -16.46 -6.31 9.07
CA THR A 440 -16.63 -5.29 8.04
C THR A 440 -15.89 -5.65 6.74
N LEU A 441 -14.71 -6.26 6.83
CA LEU A 441 -13.95 -6.72 5.67
C LEU A 441 -14.70 -7.80 4.87
N HIS A 442 -15.46 -8.67 5.54
CA HIS A 442 -16.29 -9.70 4.88
C HIS A 442 -17.51 -9.13 4.15
N GLY A 443 -18.00 -7.94 4.52
CA GLY A 443 -19.23 -7.35 4.00
C GLY A 443 -19.18 -6.86 2.55
N GLY A 444 -18.07 -7.02 1.83
CA GLY A 444 -17.92 -6.67 0.41
C GLY A 444 -17.85 -5.17 0.08
N ASN A 445 -18.30 -4.30 0.99
CA ASN A 445 -18.27 -2.83 0.89
C ASN A 445 -17.05 -2.18 1.56
N CYS A 446 -16.08 -2.99 1.99
CA CYS A 446 -14.87 -2.55 2.65
C CYS A 446 -13.64 -2.72 1.74
N LEU A 447 -12.85 -1.65 1.57
CA LEU A 447 -11.54 -1.72 0.91
C LEU A 447 -10.43 -1.94 1.95
N ARG A 448 -10.36 -1.02 2.90
CA ARG A 448 -9.58 -1.14 4.13
C ARG A 448 -10.39 -0.60 5.31
N ALA A 449 -10.43 -1.41 6.36
CA ALA A 449 -10.81 -1.00 7.70
C ALA A 449 -9.52 -0.70 8.48
N VAL A 450 -9.45 0.48 9.11
CA VAL A 450 -8.30 0.89 9.93
C VAL A 450 -8.74 0.97 11.39
N VAL A 451 -8.04 0.27 12.27
CA VAL A 451 -8.22 0.35 13.73
C VAL A 451 -7.16 1.29 14.29
N ARG A 452 -7.57 2.31 15.06
CA ARG A 452 -6.70 3.29 15.74
C ARG A 452 -6.55 2.95 17.21
N TYR A 453 -5.35 3.21 17.75
CA TYR A 453 -4.86 2.71 19.03
C TYR A 453 -4.41 3.85 19.96
#